data_AF-A0A0A2LVQ4-F1
#
_entry.id   AF-A0A0A2LVQ4-F1
#
_cell.length_a   1.000
_cell.length_b   1.000
_cell.length_c   1.000
_cell.angle_alpha   90.00
_cell.angle_beta   90.00
_cell.angle_gamma   90.00
#
_symmetry.space_group_name_H-M   'P 1'
#
loop_
_entity.id
_entity.type
_entity.pdbx_description
1 polymer ?
#
loop_
_entity_poly.entity_id
_entity_poly.type
_entity_poly.pdbx_seq_one_letter_code
_entity_poly.pdbx_strand_id
1 'polypeptide(L)'
;MKNINLTKVKQDEIKVMQEQVLLYSDALTSTVKGLEIEDFLNVISTIDISFRLWLTFRKKVEGVQEKFTVNLKVSEAATLLKCFMWSGQNRSPYENHVAEKYKTIIDNQLKNI
;
A
#
# COMPACT_ATOMS: atom_id res chain seq x y z
N MET A 1 -9.00 -10.72 14.26
CA MET A 1 -8.52 -11.11 12.91
C MET A 1 -7.00 -11.05 12.90
N LYS A 2 -6.32 -11.93 12.16
CA LYS A 2 -4.85 -11.89 12.01
C LYS A 2 -4.44 -10.55 11.38
N ASN A 3 -3.43 -9.90 11.95
CA ASN A 3 -2.83 -8.68 11.40
C ASN A 3 -1.57 -9.05 10.61
N ILE A 4 -1.30 -8.29 9.56
CA ILE A 4 -0.07 -8.37 8.77
C ILE A 4 0.91 -7.37 9.34
N ASN A 5 2.10 -7.82 9.73
CA ASN A 5 3.08 -6.97 10.40
C ASN A 5 4.31 -6.78 9.50
N LEU A 6 4.63 -5.53 9.19
CA LEU A 6 5.88 -5.14 8.55
C LEU A 6 6.80 -4.61 9.64
N THR A 7 7.88 -5.34 9.92
CA THR A 7 8.82 -4.99 10.99
C THR A 7 10.10 -4.39 10.42
N LYS A 8 10.77 -3.55 11.23
CA LYS A 8 12.05 -2.93 10.88
C LYS A 8 12.02 -2.17 9.54
N VAL A 9 10.89 -1.54 9.23
CA VAL A 9 10.72 -0.71 8.02
C VAL A 9 11.47 0.60 8.22
N LYS A 10 12.38 0.95 7.31
CA LYS A 10 13.12 2.21 7.37
C LYS A 10 12.23 3.39 6.95
N GLN A 11 12.57 4.59 7.40
CA GLN A 11 11.78 5.79 7.12
C GLN A 11 11.67 6.10 5.61
N ASP A 12 12.76 5.92 4.86
CA ASP A 12 12.81 6.11 3.41
C ASP A 12 11.96 5.07 2.66
N GLU A 13 11.93 3.82 3.12
CA GLU A 13 11.02 2.80 2.60
C GLU A 13 9.55 3.19 2.84
N ILE A 14 9.21 3.78 4.00
CA ILE A 14 7.86 4.29 4.27
C ILE A 14 7.49 5.44 3.33
N LYS A 15 8.44 6.35 3.04
CA LYS A 15 8.20 7.44 2.07
C LYS A 15 7.84 6.87 0.71
N VAL A 16 8.57 5.85 0.25
CA VAL A 16 8.23 5.14 -0.99
C VAL A 16 6.82 4.55 -0.88
N MET A 17 6.47 3.81 0.17
CA MET A 17 5.12 3.26 0.32
C MET A 17 4.03 4.34 0.28
N GLN A 18 4.26 5.46 0.96
CA GLN A 18 3.35 6.60 1.00
C GLN A 18 3.09 7.15 -0.41
N GLU A 19 4.16 7.38 -1.18
CA GLU A 19 4.07 7.89 -2.55
C GLU A 19 3.39 6.90 -3.50
N GLN A 20 3.77 5.62 -3.45
CA GLN A 20 3.18 4.58 -4.29
C GLN A 20 1.67 4.43 -4.05
N VAL A 21 1.23 4.48 -2.79
CA VAL A 21 -0.19 4.39 -2.45
C VAL A 21 -0.99 5.58 -2.98
N LEU A 22 -0.42 6.79 -2.92
CA LEU A 22 -1.05 7.99 -3.47
C LEU A 22 -1.22 7.87 -4.99
N LEU A 23 -0.15 7.51 -5.70
CA LEU A 23 -0.17 7.38 -7.16
C LEU A 23 -1.12 6.26 -7.62
N TYR A 24 -1.15 5.15 -6.88
CA TYR A 24 -2.11 4.08 -7.13
C TYR A 24 -3.56 4.55 -6.91
N SER A 25 -3.86 5.32 -5.85
CA SER A 25 -5.22 5.86 -5.65
C SER A 25 -5.64 6.86 -6.72
N ASP A 26 -4.70 7.69 -7.19
CA ASP A 26 -4.97 8.64 -8.27
C ASP A 26 -5.26 7.91 -9.58
N ALA A 27 -4.49 6.87 -9.89
CA ALA A 27 -4.73 6.02 -11.05
C ALA A 27 -6.10 5.34 -10.99
N LEU A 28 -6.51 4.81 -9.83
CA LEU A 28 -7.84 4.21 -9.64
C LEU A 28 -8.97 5.21 -9.84
N THR A 29 -8.78 6.47 -9.45
CA THR A 29 -9.81 7.52 -9.62
C THR A 29 -10.13 7.74 -11.10
N SER A 30 -9.14 7.58 -11.97
CA SER A 30 -9.34 7.70 -13.43
C SER A 30 -10.17 6.56 -14.03
N THR A 31 -10.27 5.41 -13.36
CA THR A 31 -10.95 4.21 -13.88
C THR A 31 -12.39 4.06 -13.38
N VAL A 32 -12.90 5.00 -12.57
CA VAL A 32 -14.21 4.90 -11.91
C VAL A 32 -15.38 5.01 -12.88
N LYS A 33 -15.22 5.71 -14.02
CA LYS A 33 -16.32 5.97 -14.96
C LYS A 33 -16.71 4.72 -15.74
N GLY A 34 -17.99 4.40 -15.76
CA GLY A 34 -18.55 3.30 -16.57
C GLY A 34 -18.33 1.90 -15.98
N LEU A 35 -17.94 1.80 -14.72
CA LEU A 35 -17.87 0.53 -14.00
C LEU A 35 -19.27 0.04 -13.63
N GLU A 36 -19.43 -1.28 -13.64
CA GLU A 36 -20.56 -1.94 -12.98
C GLU A 36 -20.54 -1.65 -11.47
N ILE A 37 -21.71 -1.73 -10.83
CA ILE A 37 -21.88 -1.29 -9.44
C ILE A 37 -20.92 -2.00 -8.46
N GLU A 38 -20.67 -3.30 -8.64
CA GLU A 38 -19.78 -4.08 -7.78
C GLU A 38 -18.32 -3.60 -7.91
N ASP A 39 -17.85 -3.40 -9.14
CA ASP A 39 -16.52 -2.89 -9.42
C ASP A 39 -16.33 -1.46 -8.93
N PHE A 40 -17.35 -0.62 -9.10
CA PHE A 40 -17.38 0.72 -8.54
C PHE A 40 -17.18 0.71 -7.02
N LEU A 41 -17.94 -0.13 -6.30
CA LEU A 41 -17.83 -0.24 -4.85
C LEU A 41 -16.46 -0.78 -4.41
N ASN A 42 -15.90 -1.74 -5.16
CA ASN A 42 -14.56 -2.27 -4.92
C ASN A 42 -13.48 -1.19 -5.11
N VAL A 43 -13.57 -0.38 -6.17
CA VAL A 43 -12.63 0.71 -6.45
C VAL A 43 -12.71 1.79 -5.37
N ILE A 44 -13.91 2.24 -5.02
CA ILE A 44 -14.11 3.25 -3.96
C ILE A 44 -13.59 2.74 -2.61
N SER A 45 -13.86 1.47 -2.26
CA SER A 45 -13.33 0.86 -1.04
C SER A 45 -11.79 0.79 -1.06
N THR A 46 -11.21 0.48 -2.21
CA THR A 46 -9.74 0.46 -2.38
C THR A 46 -9.15 1.85 -2.20
N ILE A 47 -9.78 2.88 -2.77
CA ILE A 47 -9.36 4.30 -2.60
C ILE A 47 -9.45 4.73 -1.13
N ASP A 48 -10.55 4.44 -0.43
CA ASP A 48 -10.70 4.74 1.01
C ASP A 48 -9.60 4.07 1.87
N ILE A 49 -9.30 2.80 1.59
CA ILE A 49 -8.21 2.08 2.26
C ILE A 49 -6.84 2.72 1.93
N SER A 50 -6.60 3.09 0.67
CA SER A 50 -5.36 3.77 0.25
C SER A 50 -5.16 5.10 0.99
N PHE A 51 -6.21 5.91 1.16
CA PHE A 51 -6.11 7.15 1.94
C PHE A 51 -5.75 6.90 3.41
N ARG A 52 -6.34 5.88 4.04
CA ARG A 52 -5.98 5.50 5.43
C ARG A 52 -4.53 5.01 5.53
N LEU A 53 -4.06 4.23 4.57
CA LEU A 53 -2.66 3.79 4.47
C LEU A 53 -1.73 5.00 4.32
N TRP A 54 -2.05 5.92 3.42
CA TRP A 54 -1.27 7.14 3.20
C TRP A 54 -1.13 7.96 4.49
N LEU A 55 -2.23 8.19 5.22
CA LEU A 55 -2.20 8.88 6.52
C LEU A 55 -1.37 8.11 7.56
N THR A 56 -1.46 6.78 7.57
CA THR A 56 -0.68 5.92 8.47
C THR A 56 0.81 6.05 8.19
N PHE A 57 1.21 6.07 6.92
CA PHE A 57 2.60 6.26 6.52
C PHE A 57 3.08 7.69 6.80
N ARG A 58 2.26 8.70 6.50
CA ARG A 58 2.58 10.10 6.79
C ARG A 58 2.94 10.32 8.26
N LYS A 59 2.12 9.81 9.19
CA LYS A 59 2.40 9.88 10.64
C LYS A 59 3.72 9.23 11.03
N LYS A 60 4.15 8.19 10.31
CA LYS A 60 5.44 7.53 10.55
C LYS A 60 6.60 8.31 9.94
N VAL A 61 6.43 8.86 8.73
CA VAL A 61 7.43 9.75 8.12
C VAL A 61 7.69 10.98 8.98
N GLU A 62 6.63 11.57 9.55
CA GLU A 62 6.72 12.70 10.48
C GLU A 62 7.28 12.29 11.86
N GLY A 63 7.34 10.99 12.16
CA GLY A 63 7.91 10.46 13.39
C GLY A 63 9.44 10.45 13.37
N VAL A 64 10.05 10.73 14.53
CA VAL A 64 11.50 10.66 14.74
C VAL A 64 11.90 9.25 15.20
N GLN A 65 11.84 8.26 14.29
CA GLN A 65 12.33 6.91 14.53
C GLN A 65 13.09 6.40 13.29
N GLU A 66 14.18 5.65 13.51
CA GLU A 66 14.94 5.07 12.39
C GLU A 66 14.22 3.87 11.75
N LYS A 67 13.47 3.12 12.56
CA LYS A 67 12.78 1.90 12.15
C LYS A 67 11.40 1.87 12.75
N PHE A 68 10.44 1.47 11.95
CA PHE A 68 9.04 1.39 12.34
C PHE A 68 8.52 -0.03 12.23
N THR A 69 7.48 -0.29 13.02
CA THR A 69 6.58 -1.42 12.80
C THR A 69 5.26 -0.89 12.22
N VAL A 70 4.82 -1.47 11.12
CA VAL A 70 3.53 -1.17 10.48
C VAL A 70 2.63 -2.39 10.68
N ASN A 71 1.54 -2.19 11.41
CA ASN A 71 0.53 -3.22 11.62
C ASN A 71 -0.62 -2.91 10.66
N LEU A 72 -0.94 -3.85 9.78
CA LEU A 72 -1.95 -3.72 8.75
C LEU A 72 -3.09 -4.71 9.01
N LYS A 73 -4.33 -4.24 8.83
CA LYS A 73 -5.48 -5.14 8.66
C LYS A 73 -5.32 -5.92 7.35
N VAL A 74 -6.03 -7.04 7.23
CA VAL A 74 -6.02 -7.86 6.01
C VAL A 74 -6.37 -7.04 4.76
N SER A 75 -7.38 -6.19 4.85
CA SER A 75 -7.80 -5.32 3.73
C SER A 75 -6.74 -4.26 3.38
N GLU A 76 -6.09 -3.66 4.37
CA GLU A 76 -4.99 -2.72 4.17
C GLU A 76 -3.79 -3.39 3.51
N ALA A 77 -3.43 -4.59 3.96
CA ALA A 77 -2.36 -5.38 3.37
C ALA A 77 -2.68 -5.80 1.93
N ALA A 78 -3.91 -6.23 1.65
CA ALA A 78 -4.35 -6.59 0.31
C ALA A 78 -4.32 -5.39 -0.66
N THR A 79 -4.78 -4.21 -0.21
CA THR A 79 -4.69 -2.98 -1.01
C THR A 79 -3.24 -2.59 -1.29
N LEU A 80 -2.36 -2.68 -0.28
CA LEU A 80 -0.95 -2.38 -0.45
C LEU A 80 -0.25 -3.38 -1.38
N LEU A 81 -0.63 -4.65 -1.34
CA LEU A 81 -0.15 -5.66 -2.29
C LEU A 81 -0.56 -5.32 -3.72
N LYS A 82 -1.84 -4.98 -3.96
CA LYS A 82 -2.32 -4.54 -5.29
C LYS A 82 -1.56 -3.32 -5.79
N CYS A 83 -1.31 -2.34 -4.92
CA CYS A 83 -0.48 -1.16 -5.22
C CYS A 83 0.93 -1.56 -5.69
N PHE A 84 1.62 -2.48 -4.99
CA PHE A 84 2.95 -2.90 -5.42
C PHE A 84 2.96 -3.75 -6.70
N MET A 85 1.87 -4.48 -6.98
CA MET A 85 1.70 -5.24 -8.22
C MET A 85 1.30 -4.38 -9.42
N TRP A 86 0.81 -3.15 -9.19
CA TRP A 86 0.43 -2.25 -10.26
C TRP A 86 1.64 -1.82 -11.09
N SER A 87 1.56 -2.03 -12.40
CA SER A 87 2.62 -1.77 -13.38
C SER A 87 2.61 -0.36 -13.95
N GLY A 88 1.63 0.47 -13.61
CA GLY A 88 1.41 1.77 -14.25
C GLY A 88 2.36 2.89 -13.82
N GLN A 89 3.46 2.59 -13.14
CA GLN A 89 4.37 3.61 -12.61
C GLN A 89 5.82 3.41 -13.06
N ASN A 90 6.44 4.49 -13.52
CA ASN A 90 7.90 4.58 -13.71
C ASN A 90 8.59 4.70 -12.34
N ARG A 91 8.80 3.56 -11.68
CA ARG A 91 9.51 3.47 -10.40
C ARG A 91 11.02 3.60 -10.60
N SER A 92 11.68 4.31 -9.70
CA SER A 92 13.15 4.27 -9.61
C SER A 92 13.65 2.87 -9.23
N PRO A 93 14.94 2.53 -9.45
CA PRO A 93 15.49 1.23 -9.04
C PRO A 93 15.28 0.94 -7.54
N TYR A 94 15.38 1.99 -6.70
CA TYR A 94 15.13 1.87 -5.27
C TYR A 94 13.67 1.59 -4.96
N GLU A 95 12.73 2.32 -5.57
CA GLU A 95 11.29 2.09 -5.39
C GLU A 95 10.87 0.69 -5.83
N ASN A 96 11.44 0.18 -6.93
CA ASN A 96 11.22 -1.19 -7.38
C ASN A 96 11.69 -2.22 -6.35
N HIS A 97 12.87 -2.01 -5.76
CA HIS A 97 13.37 -2.87 -4.70
C HIS A 97 12.44 -2.88 -3.48
N VAL A 98 11.99 -1.70 -3.03
CA VAL A 98 11.05 -1.56 -1.91
C VAL A 98 9.72 -2.25 -2.24
N ALA A 99 9.14 -1.98 -3.41
CA ALA A 99 7.88 -2.59 -3.83
C ALA A 99 7.96 -4.13 -3.86
N GLU A 100 9.01 -4.70 -4.46
CA GLU A 100 9.16 -6.16 -4.54
C GLU A 100 9.41 -6.81 -3.18
N LYS A 101 10.21 -6.17 -2.32
CA LYS A 101 10.44 -6.60 -0.92
C LYS A 101 9.12 -6.71 -0.17
N TYR A 102 8.31 -5.65 -0.17
CA TYR A 102 7.09 -5.62 0.64
C TYR A 102 5.93 -6.38 0.00
N LYS A 103 5.85 -6.45 -1.34
CA LYS A 103 4.99 -7.38 -2.05
C LYS A 103 5.21 -8.82 -1.59
N THR A 104 6.47 -9.27 -1.59
CA THR A 104 6.83 -10.64 -1.18
C THR A 104 6.47 -10.91 0.29
N ILE A 105 6.79 -9.97 1.19
CA ILE A 105 6.48 -10.11 2.62
C ILE A 105 4.97 -10.20 2.85
N ILE A 106 4.19 -9.33 2.20
CA ILE A 106 2.74 -9.26 2.37
C ILE A 106 2.05 -10.49 1.78
N ASP A 107 2.41 -10.89 0.55
CA ASP A 107 1.86 -12.07 -0.12
C ASP A 107 2.06 -13.34 0.72
N ASN A 108 3.28 -13.54 1.23
CA ASN A 108 3.58 -14.66 2.12
C ASN A 108 2.75 -14.65 3.40
N GLN A 109 2.56 -13.48 4.03
CA GLN A 109 1.75 -13.42 5.25
C GLN A 109 0.25 -13.61 4.97
N LEU A 110 -0.28 -13.07 3.87
CA LEU A 110 -1.68 -13.23 3.48
C LEU A 110 -2.05 -14.68 3.13
N LYS A 111 -1.15 -15.41 2.46
CA LYS A 111 -1.33 -16.85 2.17
C LYS A 111 -1.41 -17.75 3.40
N ASN A 112 -0.90 -17.27 4.54
CA ASN A 112 -0.85 -17.99 5.82
C ASN A 112 -1.96 -17.55 6.81
N ILE A 113 -2.94 -16.77 6.35
CA ILE A 113 -4.12 -16.39 7.14
C ILE A 113 -5.13 -17.51 7.15
#